data_AF-A0A940EMT2-F1
#
_entry.id   AF-A0A940EMT2-F1
#
_cell.length_a   1.000
_cell.length_b   1.000
_cell.length_c   1.000
_cell.angle_alpha   90.00
_cell.angle_beta   90.00
_cell.angle_gamma   90.00
#
_symmetry.space_group_name_H-M   'P 1'
#
loop_
_entity.id
_entity.type
_entity.pdbx_description
1 polymer ?
#
loop_
_entity_poly.entity_id
_entity_poly.type
_entity_poly.pdbx_seq_one_letter_code
_entity_poly.pdbx_strand_id
1 'polypeptide(L)'
;MNSYQIVDEPRASRWSKKSVDPMWPLLAFMLGGAIFSWLWYALNSIALNSSSRNKELFIIGAALLVFTCMYIGLGALIEGGALADINIQYIKICITSIELIFCYKLYLMQQPSFDLYEYFNGDIASPAVGLVLALLAGKKVEIFIINLLLTGAA
;
A
#
# COMPACT_ATOMS: atom_id res chain seq x y z
N MET A 1 -9.56 -33.53 12.96
CA MET A 1 -8.71 -33.47 14.18
C MET A 1 -8.54 -32.01 14.51
N ASN A 2 -9.16 -31.52 15.59
CA ASN A 2 -8.87 -30.17 16.09
C ASN A 2 -7.52 -30.23 16.76
N SER A 3 -6.47 -29.91 15.99
CA SER A 3 -5.15 -29.64 16.52
C SER A 3 -5.28 -28.54 17.55
N TYR A 4 -4.69 -28.73 18.72
CA TYR A 4 -4.58 -27.69 19.72
C TYR A 4 -3.84 -26.50 19.09
N GLN A 5 -4.54 -25.37 18.92
CA GLN A 5 -3.99 -24.14 18.36
C GLN A 5 -3.67 -23.21 19.52
N ILE A 6 -2.43 -22.75 19.61
CA ILE A 6 -2.06 -21.73 20.60
C ILE A 6 -2.82 -20.45 20.23
N VAL A 7 -3.36 -19.74 21.22
CA VAL A 7 -4.24 -18.57 20.99
C VAL A 7 -3.59 -17.51 20.09
N ASP A 8 -2.25 -17.43 20.12
CA ASP A 8 -1.44 -16.49 19.33
C ASP A 8 -0.91 -17.06 18.00
N GLU A 9 -1.19 -18.32 17.70
CA GLU A 9 -0.74 -18.96 16.45
C GLU A 9 -1.56 -18.41 15.26
N PRO A 10 -0.91 -17.82 14.24
CA PRO A 10 -1.61 -17.29 13.08
C PRO A 10 -2.40 -18.39 12.37
N ARG A 11 -3.70 -18.15 12.13
CA ARG A 11 -4.55 -19.12 11.41
C ARG A 11 -4.05 -19.30 9.99
N ALA A 12 -3.59 -20.50 9.67
CA ALA A 12 -3.20 -20.90 8.32
C ALA A 12 -4.35 -20.61 7.34
N SER A 13 -4.17 -19.58 6.51
CA SER A 13 -5.08 -19.27 5.40
C SER A 13 -4.63 -20.04 4.16
N ARG A 14 -5.52 -20.27 3.18
CA ARG A 14 -5.13 -20.83 1.87
C ARG A 14 -4.07 -19.99 1.14
N TRP A 15 -3.89 -18.74 1.57
CA TRP A 15 -2.99 -17.75 0.97
C TRP A 15 -1.75 -17.49 1.82
N SER A 16 -1.57 -18.18 2.95
CA SER A 16 -0.45 -17.94 3.87
C SER A 16 0.91 -18.10 3.20
N LYS A 17 1.04 -19.05 2.27
CA LYS A 17 2.25 -19.27 1.44
C LYS A 17 2.60 -18.13 0.48
N LYS A 18 1.74 -17.11 0.38
CA LYS A 18 1.96 -15.90 -0.43
C LYS A 18 2.33 -14.69 0.43
N SER A 19 2.42 -14.85 1.75
CA SER A 19 2.85 -13.79 2.65
C SER A 19 4.30 -13.41 2.33
N VAL A 20 4.55 -12.11 2.29
CA VAL A 20 5.88 -11.52 2.09
C VAL A 20 6.19 -10.60 3.25
N ASP A 21 7.48 -10.39 3.51
CA ASP A 21 7.93 -9.38 4.45
C ASP A 21 7.34 -8.00 4.06
N PRO A 22 6.65 -7.30 4.98
CA PRO A 22 6.06 -5.97 4.75
C PRO A 22 7.05 -4.92 4.23
N MET A 23 8.36 -5.10 4.40
CA MET A 23 9.40 -4.30 3.79
C MET A 23 9.29 -4.27 2.26
N TRP A 24 8.87 -5.37 1.61
CA TRP A 24 8.80 -5.44 0.15
C TRP A 24 7.69 -4.57 -0.44
N PRO A 25 6.44 -4.59 0.08
CA PRO A 25 5.45 -3.58 -0.26
C PRO A 25 5.93 -2.14 -0.02
N LEU A 26 6.68 -1.87 1.06
CA LEU A 26 7.28 -0.54 1.30
C LEU A 26 8.29 -0.16 0.20
N LEU A 27 9.15 -1.07 -0.22
CA LEU A 27 10.08 -0.85 -1.33
C LEU A 27 9.34 -0.68 -2.67
N ALA A 28 8.23 -1.40 -2.85
CA ALA A 28 7.38 -1.27 -4.02
C ALA A 28 6.77 0.14 -4.15
N PHE A 29 6.54 0.85 -3.03
CA PHE A 29 6.17 2.26 -3.07
C PHE A 29 7.25 3.12 -3.76
N MET A 30 8.52 2.91 -3.41
CA MET A 30 9.63 3.68 -3.97
C MET A 30 9.83 3.43 -5.47
N LEU A 31 9.56 2.21 -5.93
CA LEU A 31 9.78 1.81 -7.32
C LEU A 31 8.53 1.96 -8.20
N GLY A 32 7.37 1.64 -7.65
CA GLY A 32 6.11 1.48 -8.38
C GLY A 32 4.98 2.41 -7.94
N GLY A 33 5.18 3.26 -6.94
CA GLY A 33 4.18 4.24 -6.48
C GLY A 33 3.22 3.72 -5.42
N ALA A 34 2.36 4.62 -4.95
CA ALA A 34 1.46 4.43 -3.80
C ALA A 34 0.43 3.34 -4.06
N ILE A 35 -0.23 3.39 -5.21
CA ILE A 35 -1.35 2.49 -5.54
C ILE A 35 -0.89 1.03 -5.57
N PHE A 36 0.24 0.75 -6.23
CA PHE A 36 0.77 -0.60 -6.32
C PHE A 36 1.17 -1.14 -4.93
N SER A 37 1.85 -0.31 -4.15
CA SER A 37 2.22 -0.62 -2.76
C SER A 37 0.99 -0.97 -1.91
N TRP A 38 -0.05 -0.13 -1.93
CA TRP A 38 -1.26 -0.35 -1.13
C TRP A 38 -2.04 -1.60 -1.54
N LEU A 39 -2.13 -1.89 -2.83
CA LEU A 39 -2.73 -3.14 -3.31
C LEU A 39 -1.92 -4.36 -2.84
N TRP A 40 -0.60 -4.27 -2.86
CA TRP A 40 0.25 -5.34 -2.34
C TRP A 40 0.07 -5.49 -0.83
N TYR A 41 0.03 -4.41 -0.06
CA TYR A 41 -0.30 -4.44 1.37
C TYR A 41 -1.67 -5.09 1.64
N ALA A 42 -2.67 -4.84 0.80
CA ALA A 42 -3.99 -5.47 0.93
C ALA A 42 -3.91 -6.99 0.73
N LEU A 43 -3.21 -7.43 -0.31
CA LEU A 43 -2.98 -8.86 -0.57
C LEU A 43 -2.17 -9.50 0.56
N ASN A 44 -1.15 -8.82 1.08
CA ASN A 44 -0.34 -9.31 2.18
C ASN A 44 -1.14 -9.42 3.47
N SER A 45 -2.03 -8.46 3.74
CA SER A 45 -2.95 -8.48 4.88
C SER A 45 -3.87 -9.71 4.85
N ILE A 46 -4.38 -10.07 3.67
CA ILE A 46 -5.23 -11.25 3.46
C ILE A 46 -4.41 -12.54 3.59
N ALA A 47 -3.19 -12.57 3.06
CA ALA A 47 -2.29 -13.72 3.11
C ALA A 47 -1.88 -14.04 4.56
N LEU A 48 -1.41 -13.02 5.29
CA LEU A 48 -0.95 -13.09 6.67
C LEU A 48 -2.12 -13.37 7.64
N ASN A 49 -3.31 -12.88 7.30
CA ASN A 49 -4.53 -13.05 8.09
C ASN A 49 -4.35 -12.62 9.57
N SER A 50 -3.73 -11.45 9.76
CA SER A 50 -3.45 -10.86 11.07
C SER A 50 -4.72 -10.53 11.86
N SER A 51 -4.59 -10.37 13.18
CA SER A 51 -5.66 -9.86 14.04
C SER A 51 -6.07 -8.42 13.68
N SER A 52 -5.15 -7.65 13.08
CA SER A 52 -5.36 -6.29 12.60
C SER A 52 -5.84 -6.19 11.15
N ARG A 53 -6.09 -7.30 10.44
CA ARG A 53 -6.42 -7.32 9.01
C ARG A 53 -7.50 -6.32 8.61
N ASN A 54 -8.60 -6.26 9.37
CA ASN A 54 -9.70 -5.33 9.05
C ASN A 54 -9.29 -3.86 9.22
N LYS A 55 -8.42 -3.56 10.19
CA LYS A 55 -7.87 -2.21 10.39
C LYS A 55 -6.90 -1.85 9.27
N GLU A 56 -6.06 -2.78 8.83
CA GLU A 56 -5.15 -2.59 7.70
C GLU A 56 -5.92 -2.29 6.40
N LEU A 57 -6.95 -3.09 6.08
CA LEU A 57 -7.80 -2.87 4.91
C LEU A 57 -8.56 -1.54 5.00
N PHE A 58 -9.02 -1.15 6.19
CA PHE A 58 -9.63 0.15 6.40
C PHE A 58 -8.65 1.31 6.12
N ILE A 59 -7.40 1.20 6.61
CA ILE A 59 -6.36 2.21 6.35
C ILE A 59 -6.01 2.29 4.86
N ILE A 60 -5.96 1.15 4.16
CA ILE A 60 -5.75 1.12 2.71
C ILE A 60 -6.90 1.83 1.98
N GLY A 61 -8.15 1.56 2.38
CA GLY A 61 -9.32 2.27 1.85
C GLY A 61 -9.27 3.77 2.11
N ALA A 62 -8.87 4.17 3.32
CA ALA A 62 -8.69 5.58 3.67
C ALA A 62 -7.55 6.23 2.85
N ALA A 63 -6.44 5.53 2.63
CA ALA A 63 -5.33 6.00 1.82
C ALA A 63 -5.74 6.25 0.36
N LEU A 64 -6.51 5.32 -0.24
CA LEU A 64 -7.07 5.48 -1.59
C LEU A 64 -8.06 6.65 -1.69
N LEU A 65 -8.88 6.85 -0.64
CA LEU A 65 -9.81 7.98 -0.58
C LEU A 65 -9.05 9.31 -0.50
N VAL A 66 -8.06 9.40 0.41
CA VAL A 66 -7.22 10.60 0.56
C VAL A 66 -6.46 10.90 -0.73
N PHE A 67 -5.89 9.87 -1.38
CA PHE A 67 -5.26 9.99 -2.69
C PHE A 67 -6.22 10.59 -3.72
N THR A 68 -7.41 10.02 -3.85
CA THR A 68 -8.42 10.48 -4.82
C THR A 68 -8.84 11.92 -4.55
N CYS A 69 -9.19 12.26 -3.31
CA CYS A 69 -9.59 13.61 -2.92
C CYS A 69 -8.46 14.63 -3.15
N MET A 70 -7.22 14.24 -2.88
CA MET A 70 -6.04 15.09 -3.04
C MET A 70 -5.79 15.43 -4.52
N TYR A 71 -5.87 14.46 -5.43
CA TYR A 71 -5.68 14.74 -6.86
C TYR A 71 -6.85 15.50 -7.49
N ILE A 72 -8.10 15.23 -7.10
CA ILE A 72 -9.26 16.03 -7.55
C ILE A 72 -9.15 17.47 -7.04
N GLY A 73 -8.82 17.65 -5.75
CA GLY A 73 -8.64 18.98 -5.16
C GLY A 73 -7.49 19.75 -5.80
N LEU A 74 -6.40 19.05 -6.15
CA LEU A 74 -5.30 19.64 -6.90
C LEU A 74 -5.74 20.11 -8.29
N GLY A 75 -6.53 19.31 -9.01
CA GLY A 75 -7.10 19.70 -10.32
C GLY A 75 -7.91 20.99 -10.21
N ALA A 76 -8.86 21.05 -9.27
CA ALA A 76 -9.69 22.24 -9.05
C ALA A 76 -8.88 23.49 -8.67
N LEU A 77 -7.81 23.34 -7.86
CA LEU A 77 -6.93 24.45 -7.48
C LEU A 77 -6.05 24.95 -8.64
N ILE A 78 -5.66 24.06 -9.56
CA ILE A 78 -4.93 24.41 -10.77
C ILE A 78 -5.84 25.22 -11.70
N GLU A 79 -7.09 24.78 -11.93
CA GLU A 79 -8.07 25.49 -12.75
C GLU A 79 -8.44 26.86 -12.18
N GLY A 80 -8.59 26.95 -10.85
CA GLY A 80 -8.83 28.21 -10.15
C GLY A 80 -7.65 29.18 -10.14
N GLY A 81 -6.47 28.81 -10.69
CA GLY A 81 -5.28 29.65 -10.75
C GLY A 81 -4.59 29.90 -9.39
N ALA A 82 -5.08 29.30 -8.30
CA ALA A 82 -4.56 29.50 -6.95
C ALA A 82 -3.12 28.98 -6.75
N LEU A 83 -2.65 28.13 -7.67
CA LEU A 83 -1.35 27.47 -7.61
C LEU A 83 -0.34 28.03 -8.63
N ALA A 84 -0.65 29.13 -9.33
CA ALA A 84 0.19 29.66 -10.41
C ALA A 84 1.62 30.04 -9.97
N ASP A 85 1.77 30.57 -8.74
CA ASP A 85 3.06 31.01 -8.20
C ASP A 85 3.80 29.93 -7.40
N ILE A 86 3.17 28.77 -7.18
CA ILE A 86 3.73 27.70 -6.35
C ILE A 86 4.54 26.74 -7.22
N ASN A 87 5.79 26.50 -6.83
CA ASN A 87 6.62 25.52 -7.53
C ASN A 87 6.05 24.09 -7.38
N ILE A 88 5.79 23.44 -8.51
CA ILE A 88 5.21 22.11 -8.60
C ILE A 88 6.01 21.02 -7.87
N GLN A 89 7.31 21.23 -7.65
CA GLN A 89 8.15 20.29 -6.90
C GLN A 89 7.75 20.22 -5.43
N TYR A 90 7.35 21.33 -4.81
CA TYR A 90 6.89 21.32 -3.42
C TYR A 90 5.57 20.58 -3.27
N ILE A 91 4.67 20.75 -4.23
CA ILE A 91 3.39 20.00 -4.27
C ILE A 91 3.66 18.50 -4.32
N LYS A 92 4.59 18.06 -5.19
CA LYS A 92 4.98 16.65 -5.28
C LYS A 92 5.55 16.11 -3.96
N ILE A 93 6.41 16.88 -3.28
CA ILE A 93 6.98 16.48 -1.99
C ILE A 93 5.87 16.28 -0.95
N CYS A 94 4.91 17.22 -0.87
CA CYS A 94 3.78 17.10 0.07
C CYS A 94 2.95 15.84 -0.21
N ILE A 95 2.59 15.59 -1.47
CA ILE A 95 1.82 14.41 -1.88
C ILE A 95 2.56 13.12 -1.51
N THR A 96 3.82 13.00 -1.92
CA THR A 96 4.65 11.82 -1.62
C THR A 96 4.83 11.62 -0.12
N SER A 97 4.92 12.69 0.67
CA SER A 97 5.00 12.60 2.13
C SER A 97 3.74 12.00 2.75
N ILE A 98 2.56 12.41 2.28
CA ILE A 98 1.27 11.86 2.73
C ILE A 98 1.16 10.37 2.36
N GLU A 99 1.51 10.01 1.11
CA GLU A 99 1.48 8.63 0.66
C GLU A 99 2.45 7.74 1.47
N LEU A 100 3.63 8.27 1.79
CA LEU A 100 4.62 7.58 2.59
C LEU A 100 4.15 7.35 4.04
N ILE A 101 3.43 8.32 4.65
CA ILE A 101 2.85 8.15 5.99
C ILE A 101 1.92 6.93 6.03
N PHE A 102 1.06 6.75 5.02
CA PHE A 102 0.18 5.58 4.94
C PHE A 102 0.97 4.29 4.74
N CYS A 103 1.95 4.27 3.84
CA CYS A 103 2.79 3.09 3.61
C CYS A 103 3.53 2.68 4.89
N TYR A 104 4.11 3.64 5.60
CA TYR A 104 4.84 3.38 6.84
C TYR A 104 3.92 2.90 7.96
N LYS A 105 2.70 3.46 8.04
CA LYS A 105 1.70 2.99 9.00
C LYS A 105 1.31 1.55 8.76
N LEU A 106 1.12 1.14 7.49
CA LEU A 106 0.80 -0.24 7.12
C LEU A 106 1.97 -1.18 7.40
N TYR A 107 3.20 -0.77 7.08
CA TYR A 107 4.42 -1.50 7.44
C TYR A 107 4.47 -1.80 8.94
N LEU A 108 4.36 -0.77 9.79
CA LEU A 108 4.41 -0.92 11.25
C LEU A 108 3.28 -1.79 11.82
N MET A 109 2.14 -1.88 11.12
CA MET A 109 1.02 -2.73 11.55
C MET A 109 1.22 -4.19 11.15
N GLN A 110 1.80 -4.45 9.98
CA GLN A 110 2.01 -5.81 9.51
C GLN A 110 3.26 -6.46 10.09
N GLN A 111 4.31 -5.68 10.40
CA GLN A 111 5.60 -6.22 10.87
C GLN A 111 5.48 -7.16 12.07
N PRO A 112 4.78 -6.81 13.18
CA PRO A 112 4.70 -7.70 14.34
C PRO A 112 3.97 -9.01 14.03
N SER A 113 2.98 -8.96 13.14
CA SER A 113 2.24 -10.16 12.72
C SER A 113 3.09 -11.04 11.79
N PHE A 114 3.97 -10.43 10.99
CA PHE A 114 4.91 -11.14 10.13
C PHE A 114 6.02 -11.81 10.96
N ASP A 115 6.57 -11.12 11.94
CA ASP A 115 7.59 -11.68 12.83
C ASP A 115 7.06 -12.92 13.58
N LEU A 116 5.80 -12.88 14.03
CA LEU A 116 5.13 -14.04 14.60
C LEU A 116 4.93 -15.17 13.58
N TYR A 117 4.53 -14.84 12.35
CA TYR A 117 4.38 -15.83 11.28
C TYR A 117 5.70 -16.54 10.96
N GLU A 118 6.80 -15.81 10.89
CA GLU A 118 8.15 -16.37 10.69
C GLU A 118 8.60 -17.20 11.89
N TYR A 119 8.34 -16.75 13.13
CA TYR A 119 8.65 -17.50 14.34
C TYR A 119 8.00 -18.89 14.37
N PHE A 120 6.78 -19.02 13.83
CA PHE A 120 6.07 -20.31 13.70
C PHE A 120 6.48 -21.11 12.45
N ASN A 121 7.61 -20.79 11.80
CA ASN A 121 8.10 -21.40 10.57
C ASN A 121 7.12 -21.28 9.39
N GLY A 122 6.48 -20.12 9.26
CA GLY A 122 5.64 -19.81 8.10
C GLY A 122 6.44 -19.83 6.78
N ASP A 123 5.85 -20.39 5.72
CA ASP A 123 6.43 -20.37 4.37
C ASP A 123 6.39 -18.95 3.77
N ILE A 124 7.55 -18.29 3.68
CA ILE A 124 7.68 -16.94 3.11
C ILE A 124 7.79 -17.00 1.58
N ALA A 125 6.97 -16.21 0.88
CA ALA A 125 7.03 -16.12 -0.58
C ALA A 125 8.20 -15.26 -1.07
N SER A 126 8.72 -15.59 -2.25
CA SER A 126 9.72 -14.75 -2.91
C SER A 126 9.10 -13.40 -3.36
N PRO A 127 9.71 -12.26 -2.99
CA PRO A 127 9.21 -10.92 -3.34
C PRO A 127 9.60 -10.48 -4.75
N ALA A 128 10.49 -11.21 -5.43
CA ALA A 128 11.12 -10.79 -6.68
C ALA A 128 10.10 -10.47 -7.78
N VAL A 129 9.06 -11.29 -7.94
CA VAL A 129 8.03 -11.08 -8.96
C VAL A 129 7.27 -9.79 -8.71
N GLY A 130 6.87 -9.52 -7.47
CA GLY A 130 6.15 -8.30 -7.14
C GLY A 130 7.01 -7.05 -7.32
N LEU A 131 8.31 -7.11 -7.01
CA LEU A 131 9.23 -5.99 -7.26
C LEU A 131 9.44 -5.72 -8.75
N VAL A 132 9.62 -6.76 -9.56
CA VAL A 132 9.75 -6.60 -11.03
C VAL A 132 8.49 -5.99 -11.61
N LEU A 133 7.31 -6.40 -11.13
CA LEU A 133 6.03 -5.79 -11.52
C LEU A 133 5.92 -4.33 -11.08
N ALA A 134 6.34 -4.01 -9.84
CA ALA A 134 6.37 -2.63 -9.35
C ALA A 134 7.25 -1.73 -10.24
N LEU A 135 8.44 -2.21 -10.59
CA LEU A 135 9.40 -1.48 -11.43
C LEU A 135 8.88 -1.23 -12.84
N LEU A 136 8.29 -2.23 -13.49
CA LEU A 136 7.90 -2.15 -14.90
C LEU A 136 6.54 -1.48 -15.12
N ALA A 137 5.58 -1.73 -14.23
CA ALA A 137 4.18 -1.37 -14.43
C ALA A 137 3.66 -0.40 -13.37
N GLY A 138 4.18 -0.43 -12.14
CA GLY A 138 3.63 0.33 -11.01
C GLY A 138 3.49 1.83 -11.33
N LYS A 139 4.59 2.48 -11.71
CA LYS A 139 4.58 3.93 -11.96
C LYS A 139 3.68 4.32 -13.15
N LYS A 140 3.59 3.45 -14.16
CA LYS A 140 2.73 3.68 -15.33
C LYS A 140 1.25 3.65 -14.95
N VAL A 141 0.86 2.69 -14.10
CA VAL A 141 -0.50 2.57 -13.58
C VAL A 141 -0.85 3.79 -12.73
N GLU A 142 0.06 4.22 -11.86
CA GLU A 142 -0.15 5.41 -11.03
C GLU A 142 -0.36 6.67 -11.87
N ILE A 143 0.51 6.92 -12.87
CA ILE A 143 0.36 8.06 -13.79
C ILE A 143 -0.96 7.98 -14.56
N PHE A 144 -1.34 6.80 -15.03
CA PHE A 144 -2.62 6.60 -15.72
C PHE A 144 -3.81 6.99 -14.84
N ILE A 145 -3.83 6.57 -13.57
CA ILE A 145 -4.90 6.88 -12.63
C ILE A 145 -4.90 8.38 -12.29
N ILE A 146 -3.74 8.99 -12.06
CA ILE A 146 -3.62 10.43 -11.82
C ILE A 146 -4.19 11.21 -13.01
N ASN A 147 -3.82 10.83 -14.24
CA ASN A 147 -4.35 11.48 -15.44
C ASN A 147 -5.87 11.35 -15.51
N LEU A 148 -6.42 10.15 -15.27
CA LEU A 148 -7.86 9.93 -15.25
C LEU A 148 -8.56 10.83 -14.23
N LEU A 149 -8.00 10.95 -13.01
CA LEU A 149 -8.55 11.79 -11.95
C LEU A 149 -8.49 13.28 -12.28
N LEU A 150 -7.40 13.73 -12.91
CA LEU A 150 -7.24 15.14 -13.31
C LEU A 150 -8.14 15.49 -14.50
N THR A 151 -8.25 14.63 -15.51
CA THR A 151 -9.09 14.90 -16.69
C THR A 151 -10.57 14.68 -16.45
N GLY A 152 -10.93 13.79 -15.51
CA GLY A 152 -12.33 13.53 -15.14
C GLY A 152 -12.90 14.50 -14.11
N ALA A 153 -12.06 15.36 -13.53
CA ALA A 153 -12.47 16.43 -12.62
C ALA A 153 -12.68 17.79 -13.32
N ALA A 154 -12.28 17.89 -14.59
CA ALA A 154 -12.54 19.02 -15.50
C ALA A 154 -13.87 18.81 -16.26
#